data_AF-A0AAP6L2V5-F1
#
_entry.id   AF-A0AAP6L2V5-F1
#
_cell.length_a   1.000
_cell.length_b   1.000
_cell.length_c   1.000
_cell.angle_alpha   90.00
_cell.angle_beta   90.00
_cell.angle_gamma   90.00
#
_symmetry.space_group_name_H-M   'P 1'
#
loop_
_entity.id
_entity.type
_entity.pdbx_description
1 polymer ?
#
loop_
_entity_poly.entity_id
_entity_poly.type
_entity_poly.pdbx_seq_one_letter_code
_entity_poly.pdbx_strand_id
1 'polypeptide(L)'
;MSSKQTVSREEYRRLDNRVTCILQQRWPANEISQWVGMLKGKQQAVACAILRRRHPRPVSLALPAIATEVPTPYQTRASRPTVPVRSADGRTVGRRHIVDGLTPVAIDQSGTIRCAVTGRTLFIASGSQIDRANPGAAEQLNKTYQSALHQVVADHRQDK
;
A
#
# COMPACT_ATOMS: atom_id res chain seq x y z
N MET A 1 25.50 -17.73 6.59
CA MET A 1 25.83 -18.14 5.21
C MET A 1 25.09 -17.24 4.22
N SER A 2 25.87 -16.60 3.33
CA SER A 2 25.50 -15.93 2.07
C SER A 2 24.34 -14.92 2.08
N SER A 3 24.61 -13.69 2.53
CA SER A 3 23.82 -12.53 2.13
C SER A 3 24.04 -12.31 0.63
N LYS A 4 23.17 -12.89 -0.20
CA LYS A 4 23.00 -12.56 -1.62
C LYS A 4 22.78 -11.05 -1.71
N GLN A 5 23.85 -10.28 -1.95
CA GLN A 5 23.82 -8.82 -2.00
C GLN A 5 22.91 -8.38 -3.15
N THR A 6 21.63 -8.21 -2.84
CA THR A 6 20.66 -7.48 -3.65
C THR A 6 20.98 -5.99 -3.58
N VAL A 7 20.71 -5.25 -4.66
CA VAL A 7 20.72 -3.77 -4.65
C VAL A 7 19.99 -3.28 -3.39
N SER A 8 20.54 -2.28 -2.70
CA SER A 8 19.94 -1.78 -1.46
C SER A 8 18.53 -1.25 -1.71
N ARG A 9 17.72 -1.19 -0.66
CA ARG A 9 16.31 -0.75 -0.79
C ARG A 9 16.21 0.69 -1.29
N GLU A 10 17.11 1.54 -0.82
CA GLU A 10 17.20 2.95 -1.20
C GLU A 10 17.58 3.09 -2.68
N GLU A 11 18.55 2.28 -3.16
CA GLU A 11 18.95 2.27 -4.56
C GLU A 11 17.83 1.74 -5.46
N TYR A 12 17.12 0.69 -5.05
CA TYR A 12 15.94 0.21 -5.79
C TYR A 12 14.89 1.31 -5.91
N ARG A 13 14.58 2.04 -4.82
CA ARG A 13 13.64 3.18 -4.84
C ARG A 13 14.10 4.30 -5.77
N ARG A 14 15.38 4.64 -5.76
CA ARG A 14 15.95 5.67 -6.66
C ARG A 14 15.80 5.26 -8.12
N LEU A 15 16.10 4.00 -8.46
CA LEU A 15 15.92 3.46 -9.81
C LEU A 15 14.44 3.42 -10.21
N ASP A 16 13.55 2.97 -9.33
CA ASP A 16 12.11 2.90 -9.61
C ASP A 16 11.49 4.28 -9.84
N ASN A 17 11.86 5.26 -9.01
CA ASN A 17 11.44 6.65 -9.19
C ASN A 17 11.98 7.23 -10.50
N ARG A 18 13.25 6.97 -10.82
CA ARG A 18 13.84 7.45 -12.08
C ARG A 18 13.16 6.85 -13.30
N VAL A 19 12.90 5.54 -13.31
CA VAL A 19 12.13 4.88 -14.38
C VAL A 19 10.73 5.47 -14.48
N THR A 20 10.08 5.74 -13.34
CA THR A 20 8.75 6.38 -13.33
C THR A 20 8.79 7.75 -14.01
N CYS A 21 9.80 8.59 -13.71
CA CYS A 21 9.96 9.88 -14.38
C CYS A 21 10.22 9.73 -15.89
N ILE A 22 11.08 8.80 -16.30
CA ILE A 22 11.40 8.52 -17.72
C ILE A 22 10.12 8.15 -18.49
N LEU A 23 9.29 7.28 -17.92
CA LEU A 23 8.02 6.85 -18.53
C LEU A 23 7.00 7.98 -18.60
N GLN A 24 6.89 8.81 -17.55
CA GLN A 24 6.00 9.97 -17.53
C GLN A 24 6.42 11.03 -18.56
N GLN A 25 7.72 11.27 -18.70
CA GLN A 25 8.30 12.20 -19.66
C GLN A 25 8.35 11.64 -21.08
N ARG A 26 7.93 10.38 -21.30
CA ARG A 26 7.89 9.72 -22.61
C ARG A 26 9.21 9.81 -23.36
N TRP A 27 10.31 9.50 -22.67
CA TRP A 27 11.63 9.48 -23.30
C TRP A 27 11.64 8.58 -24.54
N PRO A 28 12.33 8.97 -25.61
CA PRO A 28 12.48 8.13 -26.79
C PRO A 28 13.34 6.90 -26.47
N ALA A 29 13.15 5.82 -27.22
CA ALA A 29 13.74 4.51 -26.94
C ALA A 29 15.28 4.55 -26.88
N ASN A 30 15.92 5.33 -27.75
CA ASN A 30 17.37 5.53 -27.78
C ASN A 30 17.90 6.17 -26.48
N GLU A 31 17.23 7.19 -25.93
CA GLU A 31 17.62 7.82 -24.67
C GLU A 31 17.45 6.88 -23.48
N ILE A 32 16.39 6.06 -23.50
CA ILE A 32 16.17 5.01 -22.49
C ILE A 32 17.31 3.98 -22.55
N SER A 33 17.66 3.49 -23.73
CA SER A 33 18.76 2.53 -23.92
C SER A 33 20.11 3.12 -23.51
N GLN A 34 20.38 4.39 -23.82
CA GLN A 34 21.59 5.10 -23.40
C GLN A 34 21.66 5.24 -21.88
N TRP A 35 20.57 5.67 -21.23
CA TRP A 35 20.52 5.76 -19.77
C TRP A 35 20.76 4.41 -19.10
N VAL A 36 20.14 3.34 -19.62
CA VAL A 36 20.39 1.96 -19.15
C VAL A 36 21.85 1.55 -19.38
N GLY A 37 22.46 1.95 -20.48
CA GLY A 37 23.88 1.71 -20.78
C GLY A 37 24.83 2.41 -19.81
N MET A 38 24.42 3.54 -19.21
CA MET A 38 25.20 4.23 -18.19
C MET A 38 25.15 3.54 -16.82
N LEU A 39 24.15 2.70 -16.57
CA LEU A 39 24.05 1.93 -15.33
C LEU A 39 25.00 0.73 -15.34
N LYS A 40 25.58 0.40 -14.18
CA LYS A 40 26.56 -0.69 -14.06
C LYS A 40 26.01 -1.88 -13.26
N GLY A 41 26.35 -3.08 -13.70
CA GLY A 41 26.12 -4.33 -12.97
C GLY A 41 24.66 -4.54 -12.54
N LYS A 42 24.43 -4.73 -11.24
CA LYS A 42 23.10 -5.06 -10.69
C LYS A 42 22.08 -3.93 -10.85
N GLN A 43 22.51 -2.66 -10.88
CA GLN A 43 21.61 -1.52 -11.08
C GLN A 43 21.03 -1.53 -12.51
N GLN A 44 21.85 -1.87 -13.50
CA GLN A 44 21.41 -2.04 -14.88
C GLN A 44 20.39 -3.17 -14.99
N ALA A 45 20.67 -4.32 -14.38
CA ALA A 45 19.75 -5.46 -14.38
C ALA A 45 18.39 -5.09 -13.76
N VAL A 46 18.38 -4.38 -12.63
CA VAL A 46 17.16 -3.90 -11.97
C VAL A 46 16.40 -2.90 -12.83
N ALA A 47 17.08 -1.90 -13.40
CA ALA A 47 16.46 -0.90 -14.27
C ALA A 47 15.83 -1.54 -15.52
N CYS A 48 16.55 -2.46 -16.18
CA CYS A 48 16.02 -3.21 -17.30
C CYS A 48 14.78 -4.01 -16.92
N ALA A 49 14.75 -4.63 -15.72
CA ALA A 49 13.59 -5.39 -15.27
C ALA A 49 12.37 -4.51 -15.00
N ILE A 50 12.56 -3.34 -14.35
CA ILE A 50 11.49 -2.38 -14.11
C ILE A 50 10.94 -1.86 -15.45
N LEU A 51 11.82 -1.49 -16.39
CA LEU A 51 11.43 -1.02 -17.73
C LEU A 51 10.68 -2.08 -18.52
N ARG A 52 11.15 -3.34 -18.54
CA ARG A 52 10.44 -4.43 -19.22
C ARG A 52 9.04 -4.67 -18.68
N ARG A 53 8.82 -4.44 -17.38
CA ARG A 53 7.53 -4.60 -16.74
C ARG A 53 6.58 -3.43 -16.99
N ARG A 54 7.09 -2.19 -17.05
CA ARG A 54 6.26 -0.97 -17.05
C ARG A 54 6.18 -0.25 -18.39
N HIS A 55 7.13 -0.47 -19.30
CA HIS A 55 7.13 0.20 -20.60
C HIS A 55 6.06 -0.42 -21.52
N PRO A 56 5.26 0.37 -22.27
CA PRO A 56 4.20 -0.16 -23.13
C PRO A 56 4.71 -1.07 -24.25
N ARG A 57 5.93 -0.84 -24.74
CA ARG A 57 6.58 -1.63 -25.81
C ARG A 57 8.01 -1.98 -25.41
N PRO A 58 8.22 -2.96 -24.52
CA PRO A 58 9.53 -3.22 -23.95
C PRO A 58 10.51 -3.87 -24.94
N VAL A 59 9.99 -4.60 -25.94
CA VAL A 59 10.79 -5.23 -27.01
C VAL A 59 11.49 -4.20 -27.89
N SER A 60 10.90 -3.01 -28.06
CA SER A 60 11.46 -1.93 -28.88
C SER A 60 12.64 -1.19 -28.23
N LEU A 61 12.92 -1.42 -26.94
CA LEU A 61 13.95 -0.70 -26.19
C LEU A 61 15.36 -1.31 -26.31
N ALA A 62 15.53 -2.40 -27.07
CA ALA A 62 16.81 -3.10 -27.25
C ALA A 62 17.59 -3.33 -25.93
N LEU A 63 16.88 -3.57 -24.83
CA LEU A 63 17.48 -3.65 -23.49
C LEU A 63 18.38 -4.88 -23.40
N PRO A 64 19.56 -4.79 -22.75
CA PRO A 64 20.50 -5.90 -22.62
C PRO A 64 19.85 -7.12 -21.95
N ALA A 65 20.22 -8.32 -22.40
CA ALA A 65 19.73 -9.57 -21.83
C ALA A 65 20.01 -9.58 -20.33
N ILE A 66 18.96 -9.71 -19.51
CA ILE A 66 19.14 -9.73 -18.06
C ILE A 66 19.39 -11.19 -17.67
N ALA A 67 20.47 -11.45 -16.92
CA ALA A 67 20.65 -12.73 -16.25
C ALA A 67 19.44 -13.05 -15.34
N THR A 68 19.03 -14.31 -15.33
CA THR A 68 17.85 -14.87 -14.65
C THR A 68 17.79 -14.62 -13.13
N GLU A 69 18.83 -14.01 -12.57
CA GLU A 69 18.96 -13.64 -11.15
C GLU A 69 18.60 -12.17 -10.86
N VAL A 70 17.64 -11.58 -11.57
CA VAL A 70 17.05 -10.35 -11.04
C VAL A 70 16.17 -10.72 -9.85
N PRO A 71 16.45 -10.18 -8.66
CA PRO A 71 15.54 -10.33 -7.53
C PRO A 71 14.18 -9.82 -8.00
N THR A 72 13.16 -10.67 -7.90
CA THR A 72 11.76 -10.27 -8.03
C THR A 72 11.61 -8.89 -7.39
N PRO A 73 11.06 -7.90 -8.13
CA PRO A 73 11.08 -6.49 -7.75
C PRO A 73 10.74 -6.43 -6.29
N TYR A 74 11.61 -5.82 -5.47
CA TYR A 74 11.44 -5.63 -4.03
C TYR A 74 9.94 -5.54 -3.83
N GLN A 75 9.34 -6.64 -3.39
CA GLN A 75 7.90 -6.64 -3.30
C GLN A 75 7.72 -5.60 -2.21
N THR A 76 7.24 -4.41 -2.54
CA THR A 76 6.69 -3.52 -1.52
C THR A 76 5.44 -4.17 -0.91
N ARG A 77 5.03 -5.32 -1.46
CA ARG A 77 4.22 -6.39 -0.88
C ARG A 77 5.01 -7.48 -0.11
N ALA A 78 6.24 -7.22 0.32
CA ALA A 78 6.86 -7.98 1.40
C ALA A 78 6.01 -7.70 2.63
N SER A 79 4.98 -8.54 2.78
CA SER A 79 4.21 -8.79 3.99
C SER A 79 4.05 -7.57 4.91
N ARG A 80 3.44 -6.48 4.43
CA ARG A 80 2.79 -5.59 5.39
C ARG A 80 1.79 -6.48 6.11
N PRO A 81 1.92 -6.70 7.43
CA PRO A 81 1.03 -7.63 8.10
C PRO A 81 -0.39 -7.15 7.86
N THR A 82 -1.19 -8.00 7.22
CA THR A 82 -2.58 -7.70 6.90
C THR A 82 -3.45 -8.52 7.80
N VAL A 83 -4.50 -7.91 8.33
CA VAL A 83 -5.52 -8.62 9.11
C VAL A 83 -6.74 -8.87 8.24
N PRO A 84 -7.39 -10.04 8.36
CA PRO A 84 -8.73 -10.21 7.81
C PRO A 84 -9.67 -9.20 8.48
N VAL A 85 -10.50 -8.55 7.68
CA VAL A 85 -11.58 -7.69 8.18
C VAL A 85 -12.81 -8.56 8.34
N ARG A 86 -13.40 -8.53 9.53
CA ARG A 86 -14.66 -9.22 9.81
C ARG A 86 -15.86 -8.28 9.71
N SER A 87 -16.94 -8.77 9.13
CA SER A 87 -18.27 -8.16 9.20
C SER A 87 -18.91 -8.39 10.57
N ALA A 88 -20.07 -7.76 10.79
CA ALA A 88 -20.84 -7.87 12.04
C ALA A 88 -21.25 -9.32 12.36
N ASP A 89 -21.52 -10.13 11.33
CA ASP A 89 -21.84 -11.57 11.42
C ASP A 89 -20.59 -12.46 11.46
N GLY A 90 -19.40 -11.89 11.57
CA GLY A 90 -18.13 -12.61 11.75
C GLY A 90 -17.49 -13.15 10.46
N ARG A 91 -18.10 -12.92 9.29
CA ARG A 91 -17.54 -13.34 7.99
C ARG A 91 -16.36 -12.45 7.58
N THR A 92 -15.41 -13.00 6.84
CA THR A 92 -14.29 -12.22 6.32
C THR A 92 -14.71 -11.46 5.06
N VAL A 93 -14.65 -10.13 5.09
CA VAL A 93 -15.05 -9.25 3.97
C VAL A 93 -13.87 -8.67 3.19
N GLY A 94 -12.64 -8.86 3.68
CA GLY A 94 -11.44 -8.37 3.01
C GLY A 94 -10.20 -8.42 3.90
N ARG A 95 -9.14 -7.73 3.49
CA ARG A 95 -7.89 -7.60 4.25
C ARG A 95 -7.45 -6.14 4.37
N ARG A 96 -6.95 -5.74 5.54
CA ARG A 96 -6.42 -4.38 5.77
C ARG A 96 -4.99 -4.44 6.27
N HIS A 97 -4.18 -3.48 5.82
CA HIS A 97 -2.80 -3.34 6.28
C HIS A 97 -2.77 -2.84 7.72
N ILE A 98 -1.88 -3.43 8.52
CA ILE A 98 -1.48 -2.89 9.83
C ILE A 98 -0.47 -1.76 9.57
N VAL A 99 -0.72 -0.63 10.20
CA VAL A 99 0.16 0.55 10.20
C VAL A 99 0.72 0.68 11.61
N ASP A 100 2.04 0.66 11.75
CA ASP A 100 2.76 0.89 13.01
C ASP A 100 2.28 0.05 14.21
N GLY A 101 1.89 -1.20 13.95
CA GLY A 101 1.41 -2.13 14.99
C GLY A 101 -0.02 -1.87 15.49
N LEU A 102 -0.73 -0.89 14.92
CA LEU A 102 -2.10 -0.55 15.30
C LEU A 102 -3.11 -1.56 14.74
N THR A 103 -4.11 -1.90 15.56
CA THR A 103 -5.22 -2.75 15.14
C THR A 103 -6.13 -1.97 14.19
N PRO A 104 -6.31 -2.40 12.93
CA PRO A 104 -7.17 -1.69 12.00
C PRO A 104 -8.63 -1.71 12.47
N VAL A 105 -9.35 -0.64 12.15
CA VAL A 105 -10.78 -0.51 12.38
C VAL A 105 -11.53 -0.37 11.06
N ALA A 106 -12.80 -0.77 11.05
CA ALA A 106 -13.74 -0.56 9.95
C ALA A 106 -14.81 0.42 10.40
N ILE A 107 -15.13 1.41 9.56
CA ILE A 107 -16.25 2.33 9.77
C ILE A 107 -17.35 1.91 8.80
N ASP A 108 -18.53 1.59 9.33
CA ASP A 108 -19.68 1.29 8.49
C ASP A 108 -20.43 2.55 8.05
N GLN A 109 -21.39 2.39 7.14
CA GLN A 109 -22.17 3.50 6.59
C GLN A 109 -22.99 4.24 7.66
N SER A 110 -23.22 3.63 8.83
CA SER A 110 -23.92 4.26 9.95
C SER A 110 -23.00 5.11 10.82
N GLY A 111 -21.70 5.17 10.53
CA GLY A 111 -20.70 5.83 11.36
C GLY A 111 -20.22 5.00 12.55
N THR A 112 -20.65 3.73 12.65
CA THR A 112 -20.25 2.82 13.72
C THR A 112 -18.86 2.24 13.42
N ILE A 113 -17.98 2.21 14.43
CA ILE A 113 -16.61 1.72 14.30
C ILE A 113 -16.51 0.31 14.87
N ARG A 114 -15.87 -0.58 14.13
CA ARG A 114 -15.66 -2.00 14.50
C ARG A 114 -14.19 -2.38 14.44
N CYS A 115 -13.76 -3.25 15.33
CA CYS A 115 -12.45 -3.88 15.26
C CYS A 115 -12.38 -4.75 14.00
N ALA A 116 -11.41 -4.50 13.10
CA ALA A 116 -11.31 -5.29 11.87
C ALA A 116 -11.01 -6.77 12.16
N VAL A 117 -10.23 -7.05 13.21
CA VAL A 117 -9.80 -8.42 13.56
C VAL A 117 -10.94 -9.26 14.14
N THR A 118 -11.69 -8.69 15.08
CA THR A 118 -12.69 -9.43 15.86
C THR A 118 -14.12 -9.20 15.37
N GLY A 119 -14.38 -8.14 14.60
CA GLY A 119 -15.72 -7.71 14.18
C GLY A 119 -16.53 -7.02 15.28
N ARG A 120 -15.98 -6.90 16.51
CA ARG A 120 -16.66 -6.29 17.66
C ARG A 120 -16.87 -4.80 17.43
N THR A 121 -18.07 -4.33 17.76
CA THR A 121 -18.39 -2.89 17.80
C THR A 121 -17.58 -2.24 18.91
N LEU A 122 -16.87 -1.16 18.55
CA LEU A 122 -16.05 -0.36 19.46
C LEU A 122 -16.72 0.98 19.76
N PHE A 123 -17.36 1.58 18.75
CA PHE A 123 -18.04 2.86 18.88
C PHE A 123 -19.33 2.85 18.08
N ILE A 124 -20.39 3.45 18.63
CA ILE A 124 -21.68 3.62 17.96
C ILE A 124 -21.91 5.12 17.77
N ALA A 125 -22.20 5.53 16.53
CA ALA A 125 -22.53 6.92 16.24
C ALA A 125 -23.90 7.29 16.84
N SER A 126 -23.95 8.42 17.54
CA SER A 126 -25.18 8.95 18.13
C SER A 126 -26.26 9.15 17.06
N GLY A 127 -27.48 8.73 17.36
CA GLY A 127 -28.62 8.83 16.45
C GLY A 127 -28.59 7.85 15.26
N SER A 128 -27.58 6.98 15.16
CA SER A 128 -27.56 5.91 14.15
C SER A 128 -28.69 4.90 14.36
N GLN A 129 -28.96 4.07 13.35
CA GLN A 129 -29.96 3.01 13.48
C GLN A 129 -29.63 2.04 14.62
N ILE A 130 -28.34 1.76 14.85
CA ILE A 130 -27.88 0.89 15.94
C ILE A 130 -28.08 1.57 17.30
N ASP A 131 -27.80 2.87 17.41
CA ASP A 131 -28.02 3.65 18.63
C ASP A 131 -29.51 3.68 19.02
N ARG A 132 -30.40 3.93 18.04
CA ARG A 132 -31.86 3.92 18.26
C ARG A 132 -32.40 2.55 18.61
N ALA A 133 -31.85 1.49 18.01
CA ALA A 133 -32.27 0.12 18.26
C ALA A 133 -31.74 -0.42 19.61
N ASN A 134 -30.71 0.21 20.17
CA ASN A 134 -30.12 -0.20 21.45
C ASN A 134 -29.77 1.02 22.34
N PRO A 135 -30.78 1.68 22.92
CA PRO A 135 -30.58 2.86 23.76
C PRO A 135 -29.62 2.60 24.92
N GLY A 136 -28.64 3.47 25.10
CA GLY A 136 -27.61 3.39 26.16
C GLY A 136 -26.37 2.56 25.81
N ALA A 137 -26.40 1.72 24.77
CA ALA A 137 -25.22 0.97 24.35
C ALA A 137 -24.11 1.87 23.80
N ALA A 138 -24.48 2.96 23.11
CA ALA A 138 -23.52 3.94 22.63
C ALA A 138 -22.77 4.62 23.79
N GLU A 139 -23.45 5.00 24.86
CA GLU A 139 -22.81 5.64 26.01
C GLU A 139 -21.81 4.72 26.71
N GLN A 140 -22.12 3.43 26.81
CA GLN A 140 -21.23 2.44 27.41
C GLN A 140 -20.00 2.20 26.53
N LEU A 141 -20.20 1.93 25.23
CA LEU A 141 -19.11 1.61 24.31
C LEU A 141 -18.22 2.82 24.01
N ASN A 142 -18.81 3.98 23.77
CA ASN A 142 -18.06 5.18 23.40
C ASN A 142 -17.15 5.67 24.53
N LYS A 143 -17.52 5.46 25.80
CA LYS A 143 -16.63 5.75 26.96
C LYS A 143 -15.40 4.85 26.99
N THR A 144 -15.56 3.59 26.58
CA THR A 144 -14.46 2.61 26.58
C THR A 144 -13.58 2.69 25.34
N TYR A 145 -14.07 3.32 24.27
CA TYR A 145 -13.33 3.46 23.03
C TYR A 145 -12.36 4.64 23.09
N GLN A 146 -11.09 4.33 23.32
CA GLN A 146 -10.00 5.27 23.09
C GLN A 146 -9.55 5.14 21.64
N SER A 147 -9.90 6.12 20.80
CA SER A 147 -9.39 6.18 19.44
C SER A 147 -7.86 6.20 19.49
N ALA A 148 -7.22 5.19 18.89
CA ALA A 148 -5.78 5.20 18.70
C ALA A 148 -5.47 6.35 17.73
N LEU A 149 -4.82 7.40 18.23
CA LEU A 149 -4.29 8.58 17.52
C LEU A 149 -4.22 8.37 15.99
N HIS A 150 -5.30 8.72 15.30
CA HIS A 150 -5.31 8.85 13.85
C HIS A 150 -5.38 10.33 13.51
N GLN A 151 -4.58 10.74 12.52
CA GLN A 151 -4.66 12.08 11.94
C GLN A 151 -6.08 12.32 11.43
N VAL A 152 -6.77 13.30 12.01
CA VAL A 152 -7.99 13.86 11.44
C VAL A 152 -7.60 14.47 10.10
N VAL A 153 -8.04 13.86 8.99
CA VAL A 153 -7.98 14.50 7.68
C VAL A 153 -9.21 15.39 7.60
N ALA A 154 -9.03 16.70 7.77
CA ALA A 154 -10.11 17.64 7.59
C ALA A 154 -10.66 17.52 6.15
N ASP A 155 -11.97 17.32 6.01
CA ASP A 155 -12.64 17.36 4.73
C ASP A 155 -12.84 18.82 4.32
N HIS A 156 -11.94 19.35 3.49
CA HIS A 156 -12.02 20.73 2.99
C HIS A 156 -13.07 20.92 1.89
N ARG A 157 -14.05 20.03 1.74
CA ARG A 157 -15.13 20.16 0.74
C ARG A 157 -16.33 20.98 1.22
N GLN A 158 -16.27 21.57 2.41
CA GLN A 158 -17.25 22.57 2.86
C GLN A 158 -16.57 23.90 3.13
N ASP A 159 -16.11 24.55 2.06
CA ASP A 159 -15.97 26.01 1.98
C ASP A 159 -16.17 26.41 0.52
N LYS A 160 -17.44 26.50 0.15
CA LYS A 160 -17.93 27.31 -0.97
C LYS A 160 -19.32 27.82 -0.64
#